data_AF-A0A7Y2CX78-F1
#
_entry.id   AF-A0A7Y2CX78-F1
#
_cell.length_a   1.000
_cell.length_b   1.000
_cell.length_c   1.000
_cell.angle_alpha   90.00
_cell.angle_beta   90.00
_cell.angle_gamma   90.00
#
_symmetry.space_group_name_H-M   'P 1'
#
loop_
_entity.id
_entity.type
_entity.pdbx_description
1 polymer ?
#
loop_
_entity_poly.entity_id
_entity_poly.type
_entity_poly.pdbx_seq_one_letter_code
_entity_poly.pdbx_strand_id
1 'polypeptide(L)'
;MDHQLFFQLRNVLRRYYLPPPAPPAVGYLRGGASPGIWRAKIAEHCEQLMLLGNVEPTAADWANAGVAERTGDTQMITLPMLNGFVLTYAGFMSGRPWAAICEENEDSVNIGFPNALQSFERALPPL
;
A
#
# COMPACT_ATOMS: atom_id res chain seq x y z
N MET A 1 -4.54 11.84 14.97
CA MET A 1 -5.06 11.24 13.73
C MET A 1 -6.35 10.52 14.08
N ASP A 2 -7.43 10.73 13.33
CA ASP A 2 -8.77 10.27 13.70
C ASP A 2 -8.87 8.73 13.63
N HIS A 3 -9.12 8.08 14.77
CA HIS A 3 -9.15 6.61 14.90
C HIS A 3 -10.22 5.99 13.98
N GLN A 4 -11.22 6.76 13.59
CA GLN A 4 -12.31 6.35 12.72
C GLN A 4 -11.84 6.04 11.28
N LEU A 5 -10.86 6.79 10.78
CA LEU A 5 -10.28 6.60 9.44
C LEU A 5 -9.52 5.26 9.36
N PHE A 6 -8.83 4.91 10.44
CA PHE A 6 -8.08 3.65 10.57
C PHE A 6 -9.00 2.41 10.57
N PHE A 7 -10.15 2.46 11.25
CA PHE A 7 -11.12 1.36 11.25
C PHE A 7 -11.81 1.17 9.89
N GLN A 8 -12.16 2.26 9.21
CA GLN A 8 -12.74 2.20 7.86
C GLN A 8 -11.76 1.55 6.87
N LEU A 9 -10.49 1.92 6.95
CA LEU A 9 -9.43 1.35 6.13
C LEU A 9 -9.30 -0.16 6.30
N ARG A 10 -9.34 -0.64 7.55
CA ARG A 10 -9.24 -2.06 7.84
C ARG A 10 -10.39 -2.90 7.28
N ASN A 11 -11.61 -2.36 7.34
CA ASN A 11 -12.79 -3.00 6.74
C ASN A 11 -12.72 -3.07 5.21
N VAL A 12 -12.16 -2.04 4.59
CA VAL A 12 -11.92 -1.99 3.14
C VAL A 12 -10.84 -2.99 2.74
N LEU A 13 -9.69 -2.99 3.43
CA LEU A 13 -8.56 -3.87 3.14
C LEU A 13 -8.95 -5.35 3.23
N ARG A 14 -9.77 -5.76 4.21
CA ARG A 14 -10.19 -7.16 4.37
C ARG A 14 -10.78 -7.79 3.10
N ARG A 15 -11.40 -7.00 2.21
CA ARG A 15 -11.96 -7.49 0.93
C ARG A 15 -10.90 -7.80 -0.12
N TYR A 16 -9.70 -7.24 0.02
CA TYR A 16 -8.58 -7.37 -0.92
C TYR A 16 -7.46 -8.27 -0.39
N TYR A 17 -7.60 -8.85 0.80
CA TYR A 17 -6.68 -9.86 1.34
C TYR A 17 -7.39 -11.20 1.50
N LEU A 18 -6.98 -12.20 0.72
CA LEU A 18 -7.35 -13.60 0.92
C LEU A 18 -6.89 -14.12 2.30
N PRO A 19 -7.65 -15.03 2.93
CA PRO A 19 -7.18 -15.76 4.10
C PRO A 19 -5.92 -16.58 3.76
N PRO A 20 -5.05 -16.89 4.74
CA PRO A 20 -3.91 -17.79 4.55
C PRO A 20 -4.34 -19.09 3.84
N PRO A 21 -3.52 -19.71 2.97
CA PRO A 21 -2.06 -19.63 2.86
C PRO A 21 -1.51 -18.75 1.72
N ALA A 22 -2.21 -17.70 1.30
CA ALA A 22 -1.77 -16.85 0.19
C ALA A 22 -0.38 -16.20 0.44
N PRO A 23 0.46 -16.01 -0.61
CA PRO A 23 1.72 -15.29 -0.49
C PRO A 23 1.49 -13.85 0.01
N PRO A 24 2.45 -13.27 0.75
CA PRO A 24 2.27 -12.01 1.50
C PRO A 24 2.39 -10.79 0.60
N ALA A 25 1.65 -10.77 -0.51
CA ALA A 25 1.50 -9.60 -1.34
C ALA A 25 0.82 -8.51 -0.50
N VAL A 26 1.46 -7.34 -0.45
CA VAL A 26 0.95 -6.15 0.23
C VAL A 26 0.28 -5.21 -0.75
N GLY A 27 0.64 -5.28 -2.03
CA GLY A 27 0.06 -4.48 -3.08
C GLY A 27 0.74 -4.72 -4.42
N TYR A 28 0.37 -3.87 -5.38
CA TYR A 28 0.85 -3.91 -6.75
C TYR A 28 1.16 -2.49 -7.21
N LEU A 29 2.25 -2.33 -7.97
CA LEU A 29 2.63 -1.05 -8.58
C LEU A 29 2.91 -1.26 -10.06
N ARG A 30 2.81 -0.20 -10.87
CA ARG A 30 3.30 -0.19 -12.26
C ARG A 30 4.65 0.49 -12.32
N GLY A 31 5.61 -0.15 -12.97
CA GLY A 31 6.99 0.36 -13.10
C GLY A 31 8.00 -0.52 -12.36
N GLY A 32 8.99 0.09 -11.72
CA GLY A 32 10.09 -0.63 -11.07
C GLY A 32 9.76 -1.10 -9.66
N ALA A 33 9.92 -2.40 -9.40
CA ALA A 33 9.71 -2.99 -8.07
C ALA A 33 10.93 -2.91 -7.15
N SER A 34 12.07 -2.40 -7.63
CA SER A 34 13.30 -2.43 -6.87
C SER A 34 13.37 -1.25 -5.88
N PRO A 35 13.81 -1.48 -4.64
CA PRO A 35 14.05 -0.42 -3.67
C PRO A 35 14.93 0.73 -4.19
N GLY A 36 15.91 0.44 -5.04
CA GLY A 36 16.77 1.45 -5.65
C GLY A 36 16.00 2.42 -6.56
N ILE A 37 15.03 1.91 -7.34
CA ILE A 37 14.17 2.74 -8.18
C ILE A 37 13.28 3.63 -7.31
N TRP A 38 12.75 3.12 -6.20
CA TRP A 38 11.89 3.89 -5.31
C TRP A 38 12.64 5.05 -4.68
N ARG A 39 13.87 4.83 -4.18
CA ARG A 39 14.72 5.91 -3.64
C ARG A 39 15.01 6.98 -4.68
N ALA A 40 15.39 6.58 -5.89
CA ALA A 40 15.63 7.52 -6.98
C ALA A 40 14.37 8.36 -7.28
N LYS A 41 13.20 7.71 -7.32
CA LYS A 41 11.93 8.37 -7.59
C LYS A 41 11.49 9.32 -6.47
N ILE A 42 11.72 8.97 -5.21
CA ILE A 42 11.47 9.84 -4.06
C ILE A 42 12.40 11.06 -4.11
N ALA A 43 13.69 10.88 -4.42
CA ALA A 43 14.65 11.97 -4.59
C ALA A 43 14.28 12.93 -5.74
N GLU A 44 13.57 12.44 -6.76
CA GLU A 44 12.99 13.25 -7.85
C GLU A 44 11.64 13.90 -7.49
N HIS A 45 11.19 13.80 -6.23
CA HIS A 45 9.84 14.22 -5.79
C HIS A 45 8.70 13.54 -6.57
N CYS A 46 8.92 12.30 -7.03
CA CYS A 46 8.00 11.52 -7.85
C CYS A 46 7.69 10.17 -7.18
N GLU A 47 7.01 10.21 -6.03
CA GLU A 47 6.71 9.03 -5.22
C GLU A 47 6.00 7.91 -6.01
N GLN A 48 6.35 6.67 -5.66
CA GLN A 48 5.73 5.50 -6.24
C GLN A 48 4.39 5.24 -5.56
N LEU A 49 3.34 5.06 -6.36
CA LEU A 49 2.00 4.73 -5.88
C LEU A 49 1.77 3.24 -6.07
N MET A 50 1.19 2.63 -5.05
CA MET A 50 0.88 1.21 -4.98
C MET A 50 -0.60 1.01 -4.67
N LEU A 51 -1.27 0.13 -5.41
CA LEU A 51 -2.60 -0.37 -5.07
C LEU A 51 -2.48 -1.47 -4.02
N LEU A 52 -3.20 -1.35 -2.90
CA LEU A 52 -3.09 -2.28 -1.78
C LEU A 52 -3.97 -3.53 -1.97
N GLY A 53 -3.46 -4.69 -1.60
CA GLY A 53 -4.19 -5.97 -1.68
C GLY A 53 -3.32 -7.12 -2.19
N ASN A 54 -3.83 -8.34 -2.10
CA ASN A 54 -3.12 -9.57 -2.50
C ASN A 54 -3.68 -10.26 -3.75
N VAL A 55 -4.56 -9.57 -4.48
CA VAL A 55 -5.08 -9.98 -5.79
C VAL A 55 -4.64 -8.96 -6.82
N GLU A 56 -4.23 -9.38 -8.01
CA GLU A 56 -3.78 -8.46 -9.06
C GLU A 56 -4.86 -7.40 -9.39
N PRO A 57 -4.51 -6.11 -9.54
CA PRO A 57 -5.51 -5.08 -9.80
C PRO A 57 -5.98 -5.09 -11.25
N THR A 58 -7.29 -4.87 -11.42
CA THR A 58 -7.92 -4.74 -12.73
C THR A 58 -7.61 -3.39 -13.36
N ALA A 59 -7.86 -3.23 -14.67
CA ALA A 59 -7.77 -1.93 -15.35
C ALA A 59 -8.66 -0.85 -14.68
N ALA A 60 -9.83 -1.24 -14.17
CA ALA A 60 -10.72 -0.35 -13.44
C ALA A 60 -10.09 0.11 -12.11
N ASP A 61 -9.39 -0.77 -11.38
CA ASP A 61 -8.70 -0.39 -10.14
C ASP A 61 -7.61 0.68 -10.41
N TRP A 62 -6.84 0.53 -11.49
CA TRP A 62 -5.83 1.52 -11.89
C TRP A 62 -6.45 2.86 -12.30
N ALA A 63 -7.54 2.83 -13.06
CA ALA A 63 -8.28 4.03 -13.45
C ALA A 63 -8.90 4.75 -12.24
N ASN A 64 -9.55 3.98 -11.35
CA ASN A 64 -10.13 4.48 -10.13
C ASN A 64 -9.09 5.01 -9.16
N ALA A 65 -7.83 4.57 -9.24
CA ALA A 65 -6.73 5.12 -8.46
C ALA A 65 -6.07 6.36 -9.11
N GLY A 66 -6.56 6.81 -10.27
CA GLY A 66 -6.00 7.97 -10.98
C GLY A 66 -4.61 7.73 -11.57
N VAL A 67 -4.21 6.45 -11.72
CA VAL A 67 -2.87 6.04 -12.17
C VAL A 67 -2.92 5.15 -13.41
N ALA A 68 -4.03 5.18 -14.17
CA ALA A 68 -4.17 4.42 -15.41
C ALA A 68 -3.06 4.72 -16.43
N GLU A 69 -2.60 5.98 -16.47
CA GLU A 69 -1.54 6.47 -17.36
C GLU A 69 -0.13 6.00 -16.95
N ARG A 70 0.04 5.39 -15.78
CA ARG A 70 1.35 4.85 -15.39
C ARG A 70 1.71 3.69 -16.32
N THR A 71 2.88 3.81 -16.94
CA THR A 71 3.45 2.84 -17.88
C THR A 71 4.38 1.86 -17.17
N GLY A 72 4.60 0.70 -17.79
CA GLY A 72 5.45 -0.37 -17.27
C GLY A 72 4.65 -1.57 -16.77
N ASP A 73 5.38 -2.65 -16.49
CA ASP A 73 4.78 -3.91 -16.05
C ASP A 73 4.19 -3.79 -14.64
N THR A 74 3.10 -4.53 -14.41
CA THR A 74 2.55 -4.71 -13.07
C THR A 74 3.52 -5.54 -12.24
N GLN A 75 3.94 -5.01 -11.11
CA GLN A 75 4.84 -5.65 -10.17
C GLN A 75 4.09 -5.96 -8.87
N MET A 76 4.16 -7.22 -8.44
CA MET A 76 3.66 -7.63 -7.13
C MET A 76 4.67 -7.24 -6.06
N ILE A 77 4.20 -6.57 -5.01
CA ILE A 77 5.03 -6.09 -3.90
C ILE A 77 4.77 -6.95 -2.68
N THR A 78 5.85 -7.34 -1.99
CA THR A 78 5.82 -8.15 -0.78
C THR A 78 6.36 -7.36 0.41
N LEU A 79 6.03 -7.78 1.63
CA LEU A 79 6.53 -7.14 2.85
C LEU A 79 8.07 -6.92 2.86
N PRO A 80 8.92 -7.90 2.52
CA PRO A 80 10.37 -7.70 2.53
C PRO A 80 10.88 -6.60 1.59
N MET A 81 10.16 -6.31 0.50
CA MET A 81 10.54 -5.27 -0.45
C MET A 81 10.38 -3.87 0.15
N LEU A 82 9.50 -3.71 1.14
CA LEU A 82 9.24 -2.44 1.83
C LEU A 82 10.26 -2.14 2.95
N ASN A 83 11.31 -2.94 3.12
CA ASN A 83 12.30 -2.69 4.16
C ASN A 83 12.99 -1.32 3.98
N GLY A 84 12.89 -0.45 4.99
CA GLY A 84 13.36 0.95 4.95
C GLY A 84 12.42 1.92 4.25
N PHE A 85 11.16 1.54 4.02
CA PHE A 85 10.11 2.38 3.46
C PHE A 85 8.85 2.31 4.32
N VAL A 86 8.05 3.37 4.26
CA VAL A 86 6.70 3.39 4.82
C VAL A 86 5.68 3.63 3.73
N LEU A 87 4.49 3.07 3.93
CA LEU A 87 3.33 3.35 3.07
C LEU A 87 2.50 4.43 3.72
N THR A 88 2.40 5.59 3.07
CA THR A 88 1.53 6.67 3.51
C THR A 88 0.20 6.59 2.79
N TYR A 89 -0.88 6.69 3.55
CA TYR A 89 -2.22 6.54 2.99
C TYR A 89 -2.57 7.75 2.14
N ALA A 90 -2.91 7.50 0.88
CA ALA A 90 -3.39 8.54 0.01
C ALA A 90 -4.54 7.97 -0.84
N GLY A 91 -5.69 8.65 -0.81
CA GLY A 91 -6.90 8.34 -1.56
C GLY A 91 -7.68 7.06 -1.20
N PHE A 92 -8.95 7.22 -0.81
CA PHE A 92 -9.97 6.17 -0.93
C PHE A 92 -10.80 6.49 -2.17
N MET A 93 -10.73 5.65 -3.21
CA MET A 93 -11.64 5.72 -4.34
C MET A 93 -12.44 4.42 -4.45
N SER A 94 -13.62 4.49 -5.08
CA SER A 94 -14.48 3.31 -5.29
C SER A 94 -13.68 2.24 -6.03
N GLY A 95 -13.42 1.10 -5.40
CA GLY A 95 -12.64 0.01 -6.00
C GLY A 95 -11.58 -0.54 -5.07
N ARG A 96 -10.47 0.17 -4.87
CA ARG A 96 -9.36 -0.32 -4.05
C ARG A 96 -8.53 0.82 -3.45
N PRO A 97 -8.08 0.71 -2.19
CA PRO A 97 -7.20 1.71 -1.59
C PRO A 97 -5.81 1.70 -2.25
N TRP A 98 -5.18 2.88 -2.28
CA TRP A 98 -3.80 3.04 -2.73
C TRP A 98 -2.95 3.74 -1.66
N ALA A 99 -1.64 3.66 -1.80
CA ALA A 99 -0.67 4.28 -0.90
C ALA A 99 0.53 4.81 -1.68
N ALA A 100 1.16 5.85 -1.17
CA ALA A 100 2.47 6.30 -1.63
C ALA A 100 3.57 5.60 -0.85
N ILE A 101 4.65 5.25 -1.54
CA ILE A 101 5.86 4.67 -0.95
C ILE A 101 6.81 5.83 -0.62
N CYS A 102 7.13 5.99 0.66
CA CYS A 102 8.02 7.02 1.18
C CYS A 102 9.22 6.35 1.88
N GLU A 103 10.33 7.08 2.02
CA GLU A 103 11.44 6.60 2.86
C GLU A 103 11.03 6.60 4.34
N GLU A 104 11.50 5.58 5.05
CA GLU A 104 11.38 5.55 6.50
C GLU A 104 12.29 6.63 7.10
N ASN A 105 11.68 7.59 7.80
CA ASN A 105 12.37 8.63 8.56
C ASN A 105 11.60 8.87 9.87
N GLU A 106 12.20 9.63 10.79
CA GLU A 106 11.64 9.81 12.14
C GLU A 106 10.21 10.38 12.10
N ASP A 107 9.94 11.31 11.19
CA ASP A 107 8.60 11.88 10.99
C ASP A 107 7.61 10.85 10.39
N SER A 108 8.05 10.04 9.43
CA SER A 108 7.20 9.09 8.71
C SER A 108 6.85 7.85 9.53
N VAL A 109 7.74 7.46 10.46
CA VAL A 109 7.46 6.46 11.50
C VAL A 109 6.45 6.98 12.52
N ASN A 110 6.56 8.26 12.92
CA ASN A 110 5.63 8.87 13.88
C ASN A 110 4.21 9.07 13.31
N ILE A 111 4.09 9.27 12.00
CA ILE A 111 2.82 9.30 11.25
C ILE A 111 2.29 7.86 10.99
N GLY A 112 3.09 6.84 11.32
CA GLY A 112 3.19 5.54 10.65
C GLY A 112 1.97 4.61 10.65
N PHE A 113 1.79 4.00 9.48
CA PHE A 113 0.94 2.84 9.23
C PHE A 113 1.59 1.56 9.81
N PRO A 114 0.81 0.54 10.23
CA PRO A 114 1.37 -0.67 10.84
C PRO A 114 2.36 -1.40 9.90
N ASN A 115 3.54 -1.70 10.44
CA ASN A 115 4.67 -2.36 9.77
C ASN A 115 4.44 -3.84 9.39
N ALA A 116 3.30 -4.43 9.76
CA ALA A 116 2.92 -5.79 9.41
C ALA A 116 1.40 -5.93 9.26
N LEU A 117 0.95 -6.79 8.33
CA LEU A 117 -0.48 -7.09 8.14
C LEU A 117 -1.16 -7.58 9.43
N GLN A 118 -0.45 -8.37 10.26
CA GLN A 118 -0.97 -8.86 11.55
C GLN A 118 -1.15 -7.73 12.58
N SER A 119 -0.39 -6.65 12.46
CA SER A 119 -0.54 -5.44 13.29
C SER A 119 -1.86 -4.72 12.98
N PHE A 120 -2.49 -4.99 11.82
CA PHE A 120 -3.88 -4.60 11.58
C PHE A 120 -4.87 -5.51 12.30
N GLU A 121 -4.66 -6.84 12.27
CA GLU A 121 -5.61 -7.83 12.81
C GLU A 121 -5.81 -7.67 14.33
N ARG A 122 -4.74 -7.42 15.09
CA ARG A 122 -4.74 -7.41 16.56
C ARG A 122 -5.47 -6.22 17.21
N ALA A 123 -5.80 -5.16 16.45
CA ALA A 123 -6.36 -3.91 16.97
C ALA A 123 -7.90 -3.87 17.05
N LEU A 124 -8.62 -5.00 16.99
CA LEU A 124 -10.03 -5.01 17.38
C LEU A 124 -10.16 -5.05 18.90
N PRO A 125 -10.98 -4.19 19.51
CA PRO A 125 -11.52 -4.54 20.81
C PRO A 125 -12.34 -5.83 20.66
N PRO A 126 -12.33 -6.74 21.65
CA PRO A 126 -13.25 -7.86 21.67
C PRO A 126 -14.69 -7.31 21.62
N LEU A 127 -15.54 -8.02 20.87
CA LEU A 127 -16.97 -7.71 20.69
C LEU A 127 -17.69 -7.52 22.02
#